data_AF-K4CCA3-F1
#
_entry.id   AF-K4CCA3-F1
#
_cell.length_a   1.000
_cell.length_b   1.000
_cell.length_c   1.000
_cell.angle_alpha   90.00
_cell.angle_beta   90.00
_cell.angle_gamma   90.00
#
_symmetry.space_group_name_H-M   'P 1'
#
loop_
_entity.id
_entity.type
_entity.pdbx_description
1 polymer ?
#
loop_
_entity_poly.entity_id
_entity_poly.type
_entity_poly.pdbx_seq_one_letter_code
_entity_poly.pdbx_strand_id
1 'polypeptide(L)'
;MAIGGNSRPQATRPSTQASAQRQNPPNVGKYDELQRLSIIPNGLGFYPSIQLVKAMVQSMCSCYDEPWRYWKDVPLNIRERMFADFKMKCTWSLEHENKIREIFFRKCSRRLSDLLWYARKHDQRPSWISEDIWKTLNEHWTSQKFKKNIVKKETQTSVLPRSPQPSD
;
A
#
# COMPACT_ATOMS: atom_id res chain seq x y z
N MET A 1 -46.45 53.75 40.58
CA MET A 1 -47.06 52.40 40.58
C MET A 1 -46.81 51.79 39.20
N ALA A 2 -46.48 50.49 39.17
CA ALA A 2 -46.00 49.71 38.03
C ALA A 2 -46.99 49.67 36.83
N ILE A 3 -46.67 49.21 35.61
CA ILE A 3 -46.34 47.82 35.20
C ILE A 3 -45.82 47.77 33.74
N GLY A 4 -44.79 46.95 33.49
CA GLY A 4 -44.66 46.02 32.34
C GLY A 4 -44.02 46.55 31.04
N GLY A 5 -42.93 46.01 30.49
CA GLY A 5 -42.23 44.75 30.72
C GLY A 5 -42.54 43.72 29.63
N ASN A 6 -41.97 43.88 28.43
CA ASN A 6 -41.97 42.84 27.39
C ASN A 6 -40.55 42.66 26.82
N SER A 7 -39.74 41.84 27.49
CA SER A 7 -38.47 41.34 26.98
C SER A 7 -38.67 39.90 26.47
N ARG A 8 -38.47 39.73 25.18
CA ARG A 8 -38.45 38.42 24.48
C ARG A 8 -37.20 37.65 24.94
N PRO A 9 -37.31 36.42 25.49
CA PRO A 9 -36.11 35.63 25.75
C PRO A 9 -35.61 35.02 24.44
N GLN A 10 -34.41 35.43 24.03
CA GLN A 10 -33.63 34.74 23.01
C GLN A 10 -33.13 33.44 23.65
N ALA A 11 -33.64 32.30 23.16
CA ALA A 11 -33.16 30.99 23.56
C ALA A 11 -31.74 30.79 23.02
N THR A 12 -30.74 31.09 23.83
CA THR A 12 -29.36 30.67 23.59
C THR A 12 -29.27 29.17 23.84
N ARG A 13 -29.45 28.38 22.79
CA ARG A 13 -29.07 26.97 22.80
C ARG A 13 -27.55 26.88 23.00
N PRO A 14 -27.04 26.21 24.04
CA PRO A 14 -25.65 25.81 24.02
C PRO A 14 -25.50 24.75 22.94
N SER A 15 -24.79 25.09 21.86
CA SER A 15 -24.30 24.13 20.88
C SER A 15 -23.25 23.26 21.57
N THR A 16 -23.70 22.24 22.29
CA THR A 16 -22.86 21.11 22.72
C THR A 16 -22.58 20.25 21.49
N GLN A 17 -21.76 20.75 20.57
CA GLN A 17 -20.95 19.88 19.73
C GLN A 17 -19.63 19.69 20.45
N ALA A 18 -19.60 18.70 21.32
CA ALA A 18 -18.38 18.01 21.68
C ALA A 18 -17.85 17.31 20.42
N SER A 19 -17.25 18.08 19.53
CA SER A 19 -16.32 17.55 18.54
C SER A 19 -15.12 17.08 19.34
N ALA A 20 -15.13 15.79 19.69
CA ALA A 20 -13.95 15.04 20.08
C ALA A 20 -12.97 15.03 18.90
N GLN A 21 -12.37 16.19 18.62
CA GLN A 21 -11.19 16.31 17.81
C GLN A 21 -10.12 15.59 18.62
N ARG A 22 -9.89 14.32 18.29
CA ARG A 22 -8.80 13.51 18.84
C ARG A 22 -7.53 14.31 18.65
N GLN A 23 -7.11 15.03 19.69
CA GLN A 23 -5.84 15.71 19.72
C GLN A 23 -4.80 14.61 19.49
N ASN A 24 -4.01 14.74 18.43
CA ASN A 24 -2.91 13.82 18.19
C ASN A 24 -2.04 13.82 19.45
N PRO A 25 -1.53 12.66 19.91
CA PRO A 25 -0.60 12.61 21.03
C PRO A 25 0.52 13.64 20.84
N PRO A 26 1.00 14.30 21.89
CA PRO A 26 1.92 15.46 21.81
C PRO A 26 3.28 15.14 21.14
N ASN A 27 3.55 13.87 20.89
CA ASN A 27 4.83 13.37 20.37
C ASN A 27 4.76 12.86 18.92
N VAL A 28 3.59 12.88 18.28
CA VAL A 28 3.47 12.40 16.89
C VAL A 28 4.33 13.24 15.95
N GLY A 29 5.10 12.56 15.09
CA GLY A 29 6.04 13.17 14.16
C GLY A 29 7.41 13.52 14.76
N LYS A 30 7.61 13.30 16.07
CA LYS A 30 8.92 13.40 16.73
C LYS A 30 9.61 12.05 16.80
N TYR A 31 10.91 12.06 17.03
CA TYR A 31 11.70 10.86 17.29
C TYR A 31 11.76 10.59 18.79
N ASP A 32 11.66 9.31 19.19
CA ASP A 32 11.94 8.88 20.56
C ASP A 32 13.46 8.77 20.82
N GLU A 33 13.83 8.42 22.05
CA GLU A 33 15.23 8.25 22.47
C GLU A 33 15.98 7.19 21.64
N LEU A 34 15.25 6.25 21.04
CA LEU A 34 15.78 5.20 20.17
C LEU A 34 15.80 5.62 18.68
N GLN A 35 15.60 6.90 18.37
CA GLN A 35 15.53 7.42 17.00
C GLN A 35 14.43 6.76 16.16
N ARG A 36 13.31 6.38 16.79
CA ARG A 36 12.12 5.88 16.11
C ARG A 36 11.09 6.99 15.95
N LEU A 37 10.55 7.11 14.74
CA LEU A 37 9.54 8.12 14.42
C LEU A 37 8.19 7.75 15.04
N SER A 38 7.61 8.64 15.84
CA SER A 38 6.27 8.48 16.41
C SER A 38 5.20 8.66 15.34
N ILE A 39 4.38 7.63 15.13
CA ILE A 39 3.34 7.61 14.09
C ILE A 39 1.97 7.24 14.66
N ILE A 40 0.93 7.64 13.92
CA ILE A 40 -0.45 7.21 14.14
C ILE A 40 -1.09 6.76 12.82
N PRO A 41 -2.09 5.86 12.88
CA PRO A 41 -2.93 5.57 11.73
C PRO A 41 -3.74 6.81 11.35
N ASN A 42 -3.82 7.09 10.06
CA ASN A 42 -4.63 8.18 9.51
C ASN A 42 -5.40 7.68 8.28
N GLY A 43 -6.66 7.29 8.49
CA GLY A 43 -7.49 6.66 7.46
C GLY A 43 -6.82 5.41 6.86
N LEU A 44 -6.49 5.48 5.57
CA LEU A 44 -5.79 4.40 4.84
C LEU A 44 -4.26 4.53 4.85
N GLY A 45 -3.73 5.54 5.54
CA GLY A 45 -2.31 5.84 5.61
C GLY A 45 -1.85 6.15 7.02
N PHE A 46 -0.80 6.97 7.10
CA PHE A 46 -0.10 7.26 8.34
C PHE A 46 0.14 8.74 8.46
N TYR A 47 0.33 9.20 9.69
CA TYR A 47 0.78 10.55 9.97
C TYR A 47 1.99 10.51 10.91
N PRO A 48 3.12 11.18 10.56
CA PRO A 48 3.41 11.86 9.29
C PRO A 48 3.68 10.89 8.11
N SER A 49 3.32 11.29 6.88
CA SER A 49 3.31 10.37 5.73
C SER A 49 4.66 10.22 5.01
N ILE A 50 5.44 11.29 4.81
CA ILE A 50 6.58 11.27 3.87
C ILE A 50 7.74 10.43 4.41
N GLN A 51 8.18 10.70 5.63
CA GLN A 51 9.28 10.00 6.30
C GLN A 51 8.97 8.50 6.42
N LEU A 52 7.69 8.19 6.59
CA LEU A 52 7.25 6.81 6.77
C LEU A 52 7.23 6.00 5.47
N VAL A 53 6.92 6.63 4.34
CA VAL A 53 7.06 5.99 3.03
C VAL A 53 8.51 5.58 2.80
N LYS A 54 9.48 6.42 3.19
CA LYS A 54 10.90 6.07 3.11
C LYS A 54 11.24 4.88 4.02
N ALA A 55 10.82 4.90 5.28
CA ALA A 55 11.06 3.80 6.22
C ALA A 55 10.48 2.47 5.71
N MET A 56 9.23 2.50 5.22
CA MET A 56 8.56 1.33 4.64
C MET A 56 9.30 0.78 3.41
N VAL A 57 9.68 1.64 2.47
CA VAL A 57 10.41 1.21 1.27
C VAL A 57 11.75 0.60 1.66
N GLN A 58 12.47 1.19 2.62
CA GLN A 58 13.72 0.62 3.13
C GLN A 58 13.53 -0.78 3.73
N SER A 59 12.54 -0.95 4.62
CA SER A 59 12.25 -2.24 5.25
C SER A 59 11.78 -3.31 4.26
N MET A 60 11.08 -2.90 3.19
CA MET A 60 10.65 -3.81 2.14
C MET A 60 11.83 -4.23 1.26
N CYS A 61 12.65 -3.27 0.82
CA CYS A 61 13.78 -3.53 -0.07
C CYS A 61 14.92 -4.28 0.64
N SER A 62 15.13 -4.10 1.95
CA SER A 62 16.14 -4.84 2.73
C SER A 62 15.86 -6.34 2.79
N CYS A 63 14.59 -6.74 2.70
CA CYS A 63 14.14 -8.12 2.81
C CYS A 63 13.89 -8.78 1.45
N TYR A 64 14.22 -8.11 0.34
CA TYR A 64 13.94 -8.62 -1.00
C TYR A 64 15.09 -9.46 -1.53
N ASP A 65 15.04 -10.76 -1.29
CA ASP A 65 16.12 -11.72 -1.59
C ASP A 65 15.74 -12.80 -2.62
N GLU A 66 14.50 -12.80 -3.11
CA GLU A 66 13.99 -13.76 -4.10
C GLU A 66 13.13 -13.06 -5.17
N PRO A 67 12.91 -13.68 -6.36
CA PRO A 67 12.25 -13.06 -7.51
C PRO A 67 10.71 -13.02 -7.38
N TRP A 68 10.19 -12.49 -6.26
CA TRP A 68 8.75 -12.37 -6.03
C TRP A 68 8.12 -11.30 -6.94
N ARG A 69 7.36 -11.76 -7.94
CA ARG A 69 6.71 -10.87 -8.91
C ARG A 69 5.51 -10.13 -8.32
N TYR A 70 4.89 -10.70 -7.30
CA TYR A 70 3.71 -10.15 -6.65
C TYR A 70 3.87 -10.24 -5.13
N TRP A 71 3.21 -9.31 -4.41
CA TRP A 71 3.17 -9.35 -2.95
C TRP A 71 2.69 -10.69 -2.38
N LYS A 72 1.71 -11.32 -3.05
CA LYS A 72 1.18 -12.62 -2.67
C LYS A 72 2.21 -13.77 -2.75
N ASP A 73 3.26 -13.60 -3.56
CA ASP A 73 4.34 -14.59 -3.73
C ASP A 73 5.37 -14.48 -2.59
N VAL A 74 5.43 -13.34 -1.90
CA VAL A 74 6.36 -13.12 -0.77
C VAL A 74 5.93 -14.00 0.41
N PRO A 75 6.78 -14.88 0.95
CA PRO A 75 6.46 -15.71 2.11
C PRO A 75 6.06 -14.90 3.34
N LEU A 76 5.17 -15.45 4.17
CA LEU A 76 4.66 -14.76 5.36
C LEU A 76 5.79 -14.33 6.30
N ASN A 77 6.76 -15.21 6.57
CA ASN A 77 7.92 -14.92 7.43
C ASN A 77 8.75 -13.73 6.92
N ILE A 78 8.82 -13.53 5.61
CA ILE A 78 9.51 -12.36 5.03
C ILE A 78 8.67 -11.10 5.21
N ARG A 79 7.35 -11.17 4.99
CA ARG A 79 6.44 -10.03 5.27
C ARG A 79 6.51 -9.62 6.75
N GLU A 80 6.59 -10.59 7.65
CA GLU A 80 6.81 -10.33 9.08
C GLU A 80 8.16 -9.67 9.35
N ARG A 81 9.24 -10.12 8.71
CA ARG A 81 10.56 -9.50 8.81
C ARG A 81 10.53 -8.04 8.35
N MET A 82 9.89 -7.74 7.21
CA MET A 82 9.70 -6.37 6.73
C MET A 82 8.97 -5.51 7.76
N PHE A 83 7.96 -6.07 8.44
CA PHE A 83 7.24 -5.34 9.48
C PHE A 83 8.07 -5.16 10.76
N ALA A 84 8.89 -6.14 11.13
CA ALA A 84 9.83 -6.02 12.25
C ALA A 84 10.89 -4.93 11.98
N ASP A 85 11.49 -4.92 10.78
CA ASP A 85 12.41 -3.86 10.34
C ASP A 85 11.76 -2.48 10.39
N PHE A 86 10.45 -2.41 10.08
CA PHE A 86 9.68 -1.17 10.15
C PHE A 86 9.45 -0.71 11.60
N LYS A 87 9.18 -1.64 12.53
CA LYS A 87 9.08 -1.35 13.98
C LYS A 87 10.39 -0.82 14.57
N MET A 88 11.53 -1.18 13.99
CA MET A 88 12.83 -0.64 14.41
C MET A 88 13.02 0.83 14.02
N LYS A 89 12.22 1.35 13.08
CA LYS A 89 12.32 2.73 12.58
C LYS A 89 11.22 3.65 13.12
N CYS A 90 10.17 3.08 13.72
CA CYS A 90 8.94 3.79 14.06
C CYS A 90 8.37 3.32 15.39
N THR A 91 7.60 4.16 16.06
CA THR A 91 6.98 3.88 17.36
C THR A 91 5.53 4.36 17.39
N TRP A 92 4.67 3.66 18.11
CA TRP A 92 3.24 3.94 18.21
C TRP A 92 2.64 3.31 19.48
N SER A 93 1.45 3.77 19.86
CA SER A 93 0.68 3.16 20.96
C SER A 93 0.20 1.75 20.57
N LEU A 94 0.21 0.81 21.54
CA LEU A 94 -0.21 -0.58 21.34
C LEU A 94 -1.64 -0.70 20.77
N GLU A 95 -2.53 0.24 21.11
CA GLU A 95 -3.89 0.33 20.55
C GLU A 95 -3.90 0.40 19.01
N HIS A 96 -2.85 0.99 18.41
CA HIS A 96 -2.74 1.17 16.97
C HIS A 96 -2.04 0.01 16.24
N GLU A 97 -1.49 -0.99 16.94
CA GLU A 97 -0.67 -2.07 16.36
C GLU A 97 -1.36 -2.76 15.18
N ASN A 98 -2.59 -3.26 15.39
CA ASN A 98 -3.35 -3.97 14.37
C ASN A 98 -3.64 -3.10 13.15
N LYS A 99 -3.98 -1.82 13.37
CA LYS A 99 -4.30 -0.90 12.29
C LYS A 99 -3.07 -0.51 11.49
N ILE A 100 -1.96 -0.24 12.17
CA ILE A 100 -0.67 0.08 11.54
C ILE A 100 -0.18 -1.10 10.70
N ARG A 101 -0.30 -2.32 11.22
CA ARG A 101 0.03 -3.55 10.50
C ARG A 101 -0.78 -3.72 9.22
N GLU A 102 -2.10 -3.53 9.29
CA GLU A 102 -2.99 -3.58 8.12
C GLU A 102 -2.60 -2.54 7.06
N ILE A 103 -2.37 -1.30 7.49
CA ILE A 103 -1.96 -0.21 6.60
C ILE A 103 -0.60 -0.54 5.95
N PHE A 104 0.35 -1.06 6.74
CA PHE A 104 1.68 -1.42 6.29
C PHE A 104 1.62 -2.46 5.16
N PHE A 105 0.98 -3.61 5.39
CA PHE A 105 0.91 -4.66 4.36
C PHE A 105 0.17 -4.23 3.10
N ARG A 106 -0.93 -3.48 3.25
CA ARG A 106 -1.65 -2.92 2.10
C ARG A 106 -0.74 -2.00 1.27
N LYS A 107 0.04 -1.13 1.94
CA LYS A 107 0.94 -0.19 1.25
C LYS A 107 2.14 -0.90 0.64
N CYS A 108 2.75 -1.87 1.31
CA CYS A 108 3.84 -2.67 0.76
C CYS A 108 3.40 -3.43 -0.49
N SER A 109 2.19 -4.01 -0.49
CA SER A 109 1.64 -4.70 -1.65
C SER A 109 1.57 -3.81 -2.89
N ARG A 110 0.99 -2.61 -2.74
CA ARG A 110 0.92 -1.63 -3.82
C ARG A 110 2.30 -1.13 -4.23
N ARG A 111 3.16 -0.83 -3.24
CA ARG A 111 4.48 -0.24 -3.48
C ARG A 111 5.43 -1.20 -4.20
N LEU A 112 5.43 -2.48 -3.84
CA LEU A 112 6.20 -3.50 -4.53
C LEU A 112 5.81 -3.58 -6.01
N SER A 113 4.50 -3.60 -6.28
CA SER A 113 3.97 -3.61 -7.65
C SER A 113 4.43 -2.39 -8.45
N ASP A 114 4.35 -1.19 -7.87
CA ASP A 114 4.78 0.05 -8.51
C ASP A 114 6.29 0.05 -8.81
N LEU A 115 7.11 -0.41 -7.86
CA LEU A 115 8.57 -0.46 -8.03
C LEU A 115 8.99 -1.45 -9.12
N LEU A 116 8.42 -2.66 -9.13
CA LEU A 116 8.71 -3.66 -10.16
C LEU A 116 8.20 -3.21 -11.53
N TRP A 117 7.01 -2.59 -11.59
CA TRP A 117 6.49 -2.01 -12.83
C TRP A 117 7.42 -0.93 -13.38
N TYR A 118 7.89 -0.02 -12.53
CA TYR A 118 8.80 1.05 -12.93
C TYR A 118 10.13 0.48 -13.45
N ALA A 119 10.75 -0.43 -12.70
CA ALA A 119 11.98 -1.11 -13.10
C ALA A 119 11.83 -1.80 -14.46
N ARG A 120 10.72 -2.53 -14.66
CA ARG A 120 10.41 -3.21 -15.91
C ARG A 120 10.14 -2.24 -17.07
N LYS A 121 9.45 -1.13 -16.82
CA LYS A 121 9.09 -0.16 -17.85
C LYS A 121 10.32 0.55 -18.41
N HIS A 122 11.29 0.83 -17.54
CA HIS A 122 12.52 1.53 -17.90
C HIS A 122 13.71 0.61 -18.18
N ASP A 123 13.53 -0.71 -18.04
CA ASP A 123 14.58 -1.72 -18.15
C ASP A 123 15.81 -1.39 -17.28
N GLN A 124 15.54 -0.87 -16.09
CA GLN A 124 16.56 -0.43 -15.13
C GLN A 124 16.48 -1.29 -13.89
N ARG A 125 17.55 -2.03 -13.61
CA ARG A 125 17.69 -2.81 -12.38
C ARG A 125 17.83 -1.87 -11.18
N PRO A 126 16.92 -1.93 -10.20
CA PRO A 126 17.08 -1.18 -8.96
C PRO A 126 18.27 -1.71 -8.14
N SER A 127 18.95 -0.83 -7.40
CA SER A 127 20.12 -1.20 -6.59
C SER A 127 19.85 -2.22 -5.47
N TRP A 128 18.59 -2.37 -5.06
CA TRP A 128 18.16 -3.32 -4.03
C TRP A 128 17.79 -4.70 -4.59
N ILE A 129 17.85 -4.90 -5.91
CA ILE A 129 17.68 -6.21 -6.56
C ILE A 129 19.06 -6.67 -7.04
N SER A 130 19.49 -7.87 -6.65
CA SER A 130 20.72 -8.48 -7.15
C SER A 130 20.58 -8.90 -8.62
N GLU A 131 21.71 -9.08 -9.31
CA GLU A 131 21.72 -9.36 -10.76
C GLU A 131 21.03 -10.69 -11.10
N ASP A 132 21.20 -11.71 -10.26
CA ASP A 132 20.59 -13.04 -10.39
C ASP A 132 19.06 -13.01 -10.26
N ILE A 133 18.54 -12.29 -9.25
CA ILE A 133 17.10 -12.09 -9.06
C ILE A 133 16.52 -11.31 -10.25
N TRP A 134 17.22 -10.25 -10.69
CA TRP A 134 16.79 -9.43 -11.84
C TRP A 134 16.72 -10.24 -13.13
N LYS A 135 17.72 -11.08 -13.41
CA LYS A 135 17.73 -11.99 -14.56
C LYS A 135 16.52 -12.94 -14.52
N THR A 136 16.27 -13.56 -13.37
CA THR A 136 15.13 -14.47 -13.18
C THR A 136 13.79 -13.78 -13.39
N LEU A 137 13.63 -12.55 -12.87
CA LEU A 137 12.43 -11.73 -13.10
C LEU A 137 12.22 -11.45 -14.59
N ASN A 138 13.28 -11.10 -15.32
CA ASN A 138 13.23 -10.82 -16.75
C ASN A 138 12.85 -12.04 -17.58
N GLU A 139 13.42 -13.21 -17.29
CA GLU A 139 13.06 -14.48 -17.96
C GLU A 139 11.56 -14.78 -17.80
N HIS A 140 11.02 -14.58 -16.59
CA HIS A 140 9.59 -14.74 -16.36
C HIS A 140 8.75 -13.72 -17.13
N TRP A 141 9.18 -12.46 -17.21
CA TRP A 141 8.44 -11.41 -17.89
C TRP A 141 8.47 -11.56 -19.42
N THR A 142 9.57 -12.03 -20.00
CA THR A 142 9.70 -12.32 -21.44
C THR A 142 8.90 -13.57 -21.82
N SER A 143 8.98 -14.65 -21.04
CA SER A 143 8.16 -15.86 -21.23
C SER A 143 6.66 -15.54 -21.28
N GLN A 144 6.19 -14.64 -20.40
CA GLN A 144 4.78 -14.20 -20.44
C GLN A 144 4.42 -13.38 -21.69
N LYS A 145 5.34 -12.58 -22.25
CA LYS A 145 5.10 -11.85 -23.51
C LYS A 145 4.88 -12.84 -24.66
N PHE A 146 5.67 -13.90 -24.73
CA PHE A 146 5.51 -14.94 -25.75
C PHE A 146 4.17 -15.68 -25.61
N LYS A 147 3.77 -16.06 -24.39
CA LYS A 147 2.46 -16.71 -24.15
C LYS A 147 1.29 -15.84 -24.59
N LYS A 148 1.32 -14.53 -24.33
CA LYS A 148 0.26 -13.60 -24.78
C LYS A 148 0.19 -13.45 -26.29
N ASN A 149 1.31 -13.59 -26.99
CA ASN A 149 1.35 -13.52 -28.46
C ASN A 149 0.86 -14.81 -29.13
N ILE A 150 1.00 -15.98 -28.49
CA ILE A 150 0.50 -17.26 -29.01
C ILE A 150 -1.05 -17.33 -28.92
N VAL A 151 -1.63 -17.01 -27.75
CA VAL A 151 -3.09 -17.04 -27.55
C VAL A 151 -3.83 -16.07 -28.49
N LYS A 152 -3.23 -14.92 -28.80
CA LYS A 152 -3.79 -13.97 -29.79
C LYS A 152 -3.78 -14.51 -31.21
N LYS A 153 -2.82 -15.37 -31.57
CA LYS A 153 -2.77 -16.01 -32.89
C LYS A 153 -3.74 -17.18 -33.01
N GLU A 154 -4.03 -17.89 -31.92
CA GLU A 154 -5.00 -19.01 -31.92
C GLU A 154 -6.46 -18.55 -31.96
N THR A 155 -6.78 -17.37 -31.42
CA THR A 155 -8.16 -16.82 -31.44
C THR A 155 -8.57 -16.31 -32.83
N GLN A 156 -7.62 -16.14 -33.77
CA GLN A 156 -7.90 -15.68 -35.14
C GLN A 156 -8.05 -16.84 -36.15
N THR A 157 -7.71 -18.08 -35.79
CA THR A 157 -7.75 -19.24 -36.71
C THR A 157 -8.94 -20.18 -36.49
N SER A 158 -9.83 -19.92 -35.51
CA SER A 158 -11.04 -20.71 -35.29
C SER A 158 -12.32 -19.93 -35.66
N VAL A 159 -12.48 -19.62 -36.94
CA VAL A 159 -13.80 -19.40 -37.55
C VAL A 159 -13.90 -20.37 -38.73
N LEU A 160 -14.42 -21.57 -38.45
CA LEU A 160 -14.93 -22.49 -39.47
C LEU A 160 -16.11 -21.83 -40.20
N PRO A 161 -16.20 -21.87 -41.54
CA PRO A 161 -17.48 -21.92 -42.20
C PRO A 161 -17.86 -23.39 -42.41
N ARG A 162 -18.97 -23.70 -41.76
CA ARG A 162 -19.85 -24.87 -41.90
C ARG A 162 -20.14 -25.18 -43.38
N SER A 163 -19.97 -26.45 -43.76
CA SER A 163 -20.50 -27.02 -45.01
C SER A 163 -22.03 -27.00 -45.06
N PRO A 164 -22.61 -26.93 -46.26
CA PRO A 164 -23.67 -27.89 -46.66
C PRO A 164 -23.44 -28.41 -48.10
N GLN A 165 -23.24 -29.73 -48.33
CA GLN A 165 -24.25 -30.75 -48.74
C GLN A 165 -24.64 -30.66 -50.25
N PRO A 166 -25.30 -31.66 -50.89
CA PRO A 166 -24.71 -32.78 -51.63
C PRO A 166 -25.26 -32.92 -53.08
N SER A 167 -24.86 -34.00 -53.77
CA SER A 167 -25.55 -34.66 -54.91
C SER A 167 -25.59 -33.95 -56.28
N ASP A 168 -24.84 -34.47 -57.27
CA ASP A 168 -25.31 -35.40 -58.32
C ASP A 168 -24.09 -36.14 -58.90
#